data_AF-A0A2E4W349-F1
#
_entry.id   AF-A0A2E4W349-F1
#
_cell.length_a   1.000
_cell.length_b   1.000
_cell.length_c   1.000
_cell.angle_alpha   90.00
_cell.angle_beta   90.00
_cell.angle_gamma   90.00
#
_symmetry.space_group_name_H-M   'P 1'
#
loop_
_entity.id
_entity.type
_entity.pdbx_description
1 polymer ?
#
loop_
_entity_poly.entity_id
_entity_poly.type
_entity_poly.pdbx_seq_one_letter_code
_entity_poly.pdbx_strand_id
1 'polypeptide(L)'
;MILTDDAFAQLVAEEVKNQLSPSQRELLLEIENWDRWKRALMALTENLVNQIGEIEANAEADDNRYLAMGRDGRKLAKEAQAAYATRKARIERFKFHVDKRLDQVAGMIETGQPIAMNPHETANFFRRAIIRHRELMVQYDMEDTAIDRALWGTLENRWEFDRVTSDAL
;
A
#
# COMPACT_ATOMS: atom_id res chain seq x y z
N MET A 1 4.54 17.99 20.18
CA MET A 1 4.35 16.73 20.94
C MET A 1 5.56 15.86 20.67
N ILE A 2 6.32 15.43 21.67
CA ILE A 2 7.48 14.57 21.43
C ILE A 2 6.96 13.14 21.20
N LEU A 3 6.88 12.72 19.93
CA LEU A 3 6.61 11.31 19.59
C LEU A 3 7.82 10.45 19.91
N THR A 4 7.63 9.35 20.61
CA THR A 4 8.68 8.33 20.82
C THR A 4 9.04 7.65 19.50
N ASP A 5 10.24 7.09 19.42
CA ASP A 5 10.69 6.38 18.20
C ASP A 5 9.80 5.19 17.86
N ASP A 6 9.28 4.47 18.86
CA ASP A 6 8.33 3.37 18.64
C ASP A 6 7.00 3.85 18.07
N ALA A 7 6.46 4.95 18.60
CA ALA A 7 5.20 5.52 18.11
C ALA A 7 5.37 6.07 16.67
N PHE A 8 6.54 6.64 16.37
CA PHE A 8 6.86 7.09 15.02
C PHE A 8 7.06 5.91 14.05
N ALA A 9 7.72 4.84 14.47
CA ALA A 9 7.87 3.62 13.68
C ALA A 9 6.52 2.98 13.36
N GLN A 10 5.58 3.00 14.31
CA GLN A 10 4.21 2.53 14.09
C GLN A 10 3.49 3.40 13.04
N LEU A 11 3.62 4.73 13.11
CA LEU A 11 3.07 5.62 12.07
C LEU A 11 3.64 5.29 10.69
N VAL A 12 4.95 5.10 10.59
CA VAL A 12 5.60 4.73 9.31
C VAL A 12 5.06 3.40 8.78
N ALA A 13 4.87 2.39 9.63
CA ALA A 13 4.31 1.10 9.23
C ALA A 13 2.86 1.23 8.71
N GLU A 14 2.03 2.01 9.39
CA GLU A 14 0.64 2.26 8.97
C GLU A 14 0.57 3.08 7.68
N GLU A 15 1.52 3.97 7.42
CA GLU A 15 1.62 4.71 6.16
C GLU A 15 1.95 3.78 4.99
N VAL A 16 2.87 2.83 5.16
CA VAL A 16 3.16 1.83 4.12
C VAL A 16 1.95 0.94 3.82
N LYS A 17 1.11 0.66 4.84
CA LYS A 17 -0.15 -0.07 4.69
C LYS A 17 -1.29 0.78 4.11
N ASN A 18 -1.09 2.07 3.89
CA ASN A 18 -2.13 3.04 3.52
C ASN A 18 -3.29 3.09 4.53
N GLN A 19 -2.98 2.99 5.84
CA GLN A 19 -3.96 3.05 6.94
C GLN A 19 -3.84 4.35 7.75
N LEU A 20 -2.91 5.24 7.39
CA LEU A 20 -2.72 6.50 8.08
C LEU A 20 -3.86 7.48 7.79
N SER A 21 -4.29 8.22 8.81
CA SER A 21 -5.18 9.35 8.61
C SER A 21 -4.45 10.54 7.95
N PRO A 22 -5.18 11.46 7.27
CA PRO A 22 -4.56 12.63 6.63
C PRO A 22 -3.72 13.49 7.59
N SER A 23 -4.21 13.75 8.80
CA SER A 23 -3.51 14.56 9.81
C SER A 23 -2.25 13.88 10.34
N GLN A 24 -2.24 12.55 10.46
CA GLN A 24 -1.03 11.81 10.80
C GLN A 24 0.00 11.83 9.66
N ARG A 25 -0.45 11.94 8.41
CA ARG A 25 0.44 11.99 7.25
C ARG A 25 1.10 13.36 7.11
N GLU A 26 0.37 14.43 7.43
CA GLU A 26 0.95 15.78 7.50
C GLU A 26 2.17 15.81 8.42
N LEU A 27 2.10 15.15 9.57
CA LEU A 27 3.24 14.99 10.48
C LEU A 27 4.45 14.33 9.80
N LEU A 28 4.25 13.26 9.01
CA LEU A 28 5.35 12.60 8.29
C LEU A 28 5.95 13.48 7.20
N LEU A 29 5.15 14.38 6.61
CA LEU A 29 5.59 15.29 5.55
C LEU A 29 6.35 16.52 6.07
N GLU A 30 6.34 16.79 7.37
CA GLU A 30 7.19 17.83 7.97
C GLU A 30 8.66 17.52 7.72
N ILE A 31 9.42 18.51 7.21
CA ILE A 31 10.82 18.36 6.79
C ILE A 31 11.69 17.77 7.92
N GLU A 32 11.44 18.19 9.16
CA GLU A 32 12.17 17.73 10.35
C GLU A 32 12.05 16.22 10.58
N ASN A 33 11.00 15.58 10.05
CA ASN A 33 10.72 14.16 10.23
C ASN A 33 11.27 13.28 9.10
N TRP A 34 11.78 13.84 8.00
CA TRP A 34 12.16 13.07 6.82
C TRP A 34 13.31 12.08 7.08
N ASP A 35 14.38 12.52 7.73
CA ASP A 35 15.50 11.63 8.09
C ASP A 35 15.08 10.55 9.09
N ARG A 36 14.17 10.89 10.01
CA ARG A 36 13.60 9.93 10.95
C ARG A 36 12.74 8.90 10.24
N TRP A 37 11.95 9.33 9.24
CA TRP A 37 11.15 8.47 8.39
C TRP A 37 12.02 7.50 7.59
N LYS A 38 13.08 8.00 6.95
CA LYS A 38 14.06 7.17 6.24
C LYS A 38 14.65 6.10 7.16
N ARG A 39 15.12 6.48 8.36
CA ARG A 39 15.68 5.53 9.34
C ARG A 39 14.69 4.45 9.78
N ALA A 40 13.44 4.84 10.04
CA ALA A 40 12.38 3.90 10.41
C ALA A 40 12.08 2.91 9.28
N LEU A 41 12.02 3.38 8.03
CA LEU A 41 11.84 2.50 6.86
C LEU A 41 13.03 1.56 6.65
N MET A 42 14.27 2.02 6.83
CA MET A 42 15.45 1.17 6.75
C MET A 42 15.44 0.06 7.81
N ALA A 43 15.13 0.42 9.07
CA ALA A 43 15.00 -0.55 10.16
C ALA A 43 13.88 -1.57 9.89
N LEU A 44 12.76 -1.12 9.31
CA LEU A 44 11.68 -2.00 8.91
C LEU A 44 12.10 -2.95 7.78
N THR A 45 12.81 -2.46 6.76
CA THR A 45 13.34 -3.31 5.68
C THR A 45 14.30 -4.36 6.22
N GLU A 46 15.24 -3.98 7.10
CA GLU A 46 16.18 -4.92 7.73
C GLU A 46 15.44 -5.99 8.55
N ASN A 47 14.45 -5.59 9.34
CA ASN A 47 13.63 -6.52 10.10
C ASN A 47 12.89 -7.51 9.19
N LEU A 48 12.34 -7.06 8.06
CA LEU A 48 11.66 -7.93 7.09
C LEU A 48 12.63 -8.90 6.39
N VAL A 49 13.86 -8.46 6.10
CA VAL A 49 14.92 -9.35 5.57
C VAL A 49 15.24 -10.45 6.57
N ASN A 50 15.41 -10.10 7.85
CA ASN A 50 15.68 -11.08 8.90
C ASN A 50 14.51 -12.08 9.04
N GLN A 51 13.26 -11.61 9.02
CA GLN A 51 12.09 -12.49 9.05
C GLN A 51 12.02 -13.45 7.85
N ILE A 52 12.41 -13.01 6.65
CA ILE A 52 12.48 -13.88 5.48
C ILE A 52 13.54 -14.96 5.69
N GLY A 53 14.74 -14.58 6.16
CA GLY A 53 15.82 -15.53 6.45
C GLY A 53 15.44 -16.55 7.51
N GLU A 54 14.75 -16.13 8.58
CA GLU A 54 14.22 -17.04 9.61
C GLU A 54 13.18 -18.00 9.04
N ILE A 55 12.29 -17.54 8.15
CA ILE A 55 11.30 -18.41 7.49
C ILE A 55 12.00 -19.46 6.63
N GLU A 56 13.02 -19.08 5.88
CA GLU A 56 13.78 -20.00 5.03
C GLU A 56 14.53 -21.04 5.86
N ALA A 57 15.22 -20.61 6.92
CA ALA A 57 15.93 -21.51 7.82
C ALA A 57 14.98 -22.51 8.51
N ASN A 58 13.81 -22.04 8.97
CA ASN A 58 12.80 -22.91 9.57
C ASN A 58 12.18 -23.86 8.55
N ALA A 59 11.96 -23.42 7.32
CA ALA A 59 11.45 -24.27 6.25
C ALA A 59 12.42 -25.40 5.92
N GLU A 60 13.71 -25.10 5.83
CA GLU A 60 14.76 -26.10 5.60
C GLU A 60 14.88 -27.09 6.77
N ALA A 61 14.86 -26.60 8.01
CA ALA A 61 14.91 -27.45 9.20
C ALA A 61 13.71 -28.42 9.29
N ASP A 62 12.50 -27.92 9.00
CA ASP A 62 11.28 -28.73 9.00
C ASP A 62 11.26 -29.72 7.83
N ASP A 63 11.72 -29.34 6.64
CA ASP A 63 11.81 -30.25 5.49
C ASP A 63 12.74 -31.43 5.80
N ASN A 64 13.93 -31.15 6.36
CA ASN A 64 14.87 -32.18 6.80
C ASN A 64 14.25 -33.10 7.87
N ARG A 65 13.55 -32.53 8.86
CA ARG A 65 12.88 -33.30 9.92
C ARG A 65 11.79 -34.21 9.36
N TYR A 66 10.95 -33.70 8.47
CA TYR A 66 9.83 -34.46 7.92
C TYR A 66 10.29 -35.50 6.90
N LEU A 67 11.29 -35.22 6.07
CA LEU A 67 11.85 -36.22 5.15
C LEU A 67 12.47 -37.40 5.90
N ALA A 68 13.09 -37.16 7.06
CA ALA A 68 13.62 -38.21 7.93
C ALA A 68 12.54 -39.17 8.48
N MET A 69 11.26 -38.77 8.48
CA MET A 69 10.12 -39.60 8.90
C MET A 69 9.60 -40.54 7.79
N GLY A 70 10.23 -40.55 6.61
CA GLY A 70 9.89 -41.47 5.52
C GLY A 70 8.58 -41.10 4.81
N ARG A 71 7.75 -42.10 4.50
CA ARG A 71 6.58 -41.93 3.61
C ARG A 71 5.50 -41.02 4.21
N ASP A 72 5.26 -41.11 5.51
CA ASP A 72 4.26 -40.30 6.20
C ASP A 72 4.72 -38.84 6.36
N GLY A 73 6.03 -38.64 6.51
CA GLY A 73 6.64 -37.32 6.59
C GLY A 73 6.57 -36.50 5.31
N ARG A 74 6.51 -37.14 4.13
CA ARG A 74 6.41 -36.42 2.84
C ARG A 74 5.17 -35.53 2.72
N LYS A 75 4.04 -35.95 3.30
CA LYS A 75 2.81 -35.15 3.30
C LYS A 75 2.98 -33.91 4.17
N LEU A 76 3.54 -34.10 5.37
CA LEU A 76 3.83 -33.02 6.32
C LEU A 76 4.84 -32.01 5.76
N ALA A 77 5.89 -32.48 5.08
CA ALA A 77 6.87 -31.65 4.40
C ALA A 77 6.20 -30.74 3.35
N LYS A 78 5.32 -31.30 2.52
CA LYS A 78 4.59 -30.54 1.50
C LYS A 78 3.65 -29.49 2.09
N GLU A 79 2.93 -29.84 3.15
CA GLU A 79 2.02 -28.92 3.86
C GLU A 79 2.80 -27.78 4.53
N ALA A 80 3.91 -28.10 5.20
CA ALA A 80 4.79 -27.12 5.82
C ALA A 80 5.40 -26.17 4.79
N GLN A 81 5.91 -26.70 3.67
CA GLN A 81 6.48 -25.90 2.59
C GLN A 81 5.47 -24.92 1.99
N ALA A 82 4.23 -25.35 1.78
CA ALA A 82 3.16 -24.46 1.30
C ALA A 82 2.83 -23.34 2.29
N ALA A 83 2.83 -23.65 3.60
CA ALA A 83 2.61 -22.66 4.65
C ALA A 83 3.75 -21.63 4.71
N TYR A 84 5.01 -22.08 4.68
CA TYR A 84 6.18 -21.20 4.64
C TYR A 84 6.20 -20.33 3.39
N ALA A 85 5.93 -20.89 2.21
CA ALA A 85 5.86 -20.15 0.95
C ALA A 85 4.79 -19.04 1.00
N THR A 86 3.60 -19.35 1.55
CA THR A 86 2.52 -18.37 1.70
C THR A 86 2.92 -17.23 2.65
N ARG A 87 3.56 -17.56 3.78
CA ARG A 87 4.04 -16.58 4.75
C ARG A 87 5.14 -15.71 4.16
N LYS A 88 6.14 -16.31 3.51
CA LYS A 88 7.23 -15.61 2.81
C LYS A 88 6.69 -14.64 1.76
N ALA A 89 5.81 -15.10 0.86
CA ALA A 89 5.22 -14.25 -0.18
C ALA A 89 4.43 -13.05 0.39
N ARG A 90 3.80 -13.19 1.57
CA ARG A 90 3.15 -12.07 2.25
C ARG A 90 4.17 -11.02 2.72
N ILE A 91 5.26 -11.47 3.35
CA ILE A 91 6.32 -10.58 3.86
C ILE A 91 7.08 -9.92 2.71
N GLU A 92 7.41 -10.65 1.65
CA GLU A 92 8.07 -10.11 0.45
C GLU A 92 7.24 -9.01 -0.22
N ARG A 93 5.92 -9.20 -0.35
CA ARG A 93 5.02 -8.15 -0.88
C ARG A 93 5.03 -6.91 0.00
N PHE A 94 4.99 -7.08 1.31
CA PHE A 94 5.05 -5.93 2.21
C PHE A 94 6.40 -5.22 2.12
N LYS A 95 7.51 -5.97 2.10
CA LYS A 95 8.87 -5.44 1.91
C LYS A 95 8.98 -4.63 0.62
N PHE A 96 8.42 -5.11 -0.49
CA PHE A 96 8.39 -4.35 -1.74
C PHE A 96 7.72 -2.97 -1.58
N HIS A 97 6.64 -2.88 -0.82
CA HIS A 97 5.98 -1.59 -0.54
C HIS A 97 6.82 -0.70 0.38
N VAL A 98 7.51 -1.29 1.37
CA VAL A 98 8.45 -0.54 2.24
C VAL A 98 9.61 0.02 1.42
N ASP A 99 10.25 -0.79 0.58
CA ASP A 99 11.38 -0.37 -0.25
C ASP A 99 10.97 0.74 -1.23
N LYS A 100 9.84 0.57 -1.92
CA LYS A 100 9.29 1.62 -2.79
C LYS A 100 9.04 2.92 -2.03
N ARG A 101 8.57 2.84 -0.79
CA ARG A 101 8.34 4.03 0.04
C ARG A 101 9.67 4.65 0.50
N LEU A 102 10.67 3.83 0.80
CA LEU A 102 12.01 4.28 1.16
C LEU A 102 12.64 5.07 0.01
N ASP A 103 12.52 4.60 -1.23
CA ASP A 103 13.01 5.30 -2.41
C ASP A 103 12.32 6.67 -2.59
N GLN A 104 11.01 6.73 -2.35
CA GLN A 104 10.26 8.00 -2.40
C GLN A 104 10.73 9.00 -1.34
N VAL A 105 10.94 8.54 -0.10
CA VAL A 105 11.42 9.39 0.99
C VAL A 105 12.87 9.82 0.74
N ALA A 106 13.72 8.94 0.19
CA ALA A 106 15.07 9.30 -0.21
C ALA A 106 15.06 10.39 -1.30
N GLY A 107 14.23 10.23 -2.33
CA GLY A 107 14.05 11.27 -3.36
C GLY A 107 13.52 12.59 -2.81
N MET A 108 12.59 12.54 -1.85
CA MET A 108 12.10 13.73 -1.15
C MET A 108 13.21 14.48 -0.40
N ILE A 109 14.08 13.75 0.32
CA ILE A 109 15.24 14.34 1.01
C ILE A 109 16.23 14.95 0.02
N GLU A 110 16.51 14.26 -1.09
CA GLU A 110 17.47 14.73 -2.11
C GLU A 110 16.96 15.97 -2.86
N THR A 111 15.66 16.03 -3.15
CA THR A 111 15.06 17.12 -3.93
C THR A 111 14.58 18.30 -3.09
N GLY A 112 14.40 18.12 -1.79
CA GLY A 112 13.78 19.11 -0.92
C GLY A 112 12.28 19.30 -1.17
N GLN A 113 11.66 18.44 -1.97
CA GLN A 113 10.25 18.53 -2.36
C GLN A 113 9.46 17.39 -1.71
N PRO A 114 8.33 17.68 -1.02
CA PRO A 114 7.51 16.64 -0.42
C PRO A 114 7.03 15.63 -1.47
N ILE A 115 6.88 14.37 -1.06
CA ILE A 115 6.23 13.35 -1.91
C ILE A 115 4.83 13.87 -2.26
N ALA A 116 4.55 14.11 -3.55
CA ALA A 116 3.20 14.41 -4.00
C ALA A 116 2.26 13.29 -3.52
N MET A 117 1.10 13.64 -2.94
CA MET A 117 0.08 12.69 -2.47
C MET A 117 0.03 11.47 -3.40
N ASN A 118 0.22 10.28 -2.83
CA ASN A 118 0.38 9.02 -3.56
C ASN A 118 -0.58 8.99 -4.76
N PRO A 119 -0.10 9.02 -6.02
CA PRO A 119 -0.95 9.12 -7.20
C PRO A 119 -2.05 8.06 -7.23
N HIS A 120 -1.81 6.87 -6.65
CA HIS A 120 -2.82 5.83 -6.52
C HIS A 120 -3.89 6.14 -5.47
N GLU A 121 -3.54 6.74 -4.33
CA GLU A 121 -4.53 7.16 -3.33
C GLU A 121 -5.35 8.33 -3.82
N THR A 122 -4.71 9.29 -4.50
CA THR A 122 -5.38 10.39 -5.18
C THR A 122 -6.34 9.88 -6.26
N ALA A 123 -5.89 8.94 -7.10
CA ALA A 123 -6.75 8.29 -8.09
C ALA A 123 -7.90 7.49 -7.45
N ASN A 124 -7.64 6.75 -6.37
CA ASN A 124 -8.67 6.00 -5.64
C ASN A 124 -9.67 6.93 -4.94
N PHE A 125 -9.22 8.05 -4.38
CA PHE A 125 -10.06 9.07 -3.80
C PHE A 125 -11.00 9.64 -4.86
N PHE A 126 -10.48 10.06 -6.02
CA PHE A 126 -11.31 10.55 -7.12
C PHE A 126 -12.25 9.47 -7.65
N ARG A 127 -11.80 8.21 -7.80
CA ARG A 127 -12.66 7.10 -8.21
C ARG A 127 -13.85 6.91 -7.25
N ARG A 128 -13.59 6.91 -5.93
CA ARG A 128 -14.65 6.82 -4.90
C ARG A 128 -15.59 8.02 -4.93
N ALA A 129 -15.05 9.23 -5.09
CA ALA A 129 -15.86 10.44 -5.18
C ALA A 129 -16.82 10.40 -6.38
N ILE A 130 -16.35 9.94 -7.54
CA ILE A 130 -17.16 9.82 -8.77
C ILE A 130 -18.24 8.74 -8.61
N ILE A 131 -17.92 7.59 -8.00
CA ILE A 131 -18.93 6.56 -7.69
C ILE A 131 -19.99 7.13 -6.74
N ARG A 132 -19.56 7.79 -5.66
CA ARG A 132 -20.48 8.35 -4.68
C ARG A 132 -21.38 9.43 -5.28
N HIS A 133 -20.84 10.26 -6.17
CA HIS A 133 -21.62 11.22 -6.94
C HIS A 133 -22.76 10.53 -7.70
N ARG A 134 -22.45 9.47 -8.46
CA ARG A 134 -23.46 8.71 -9.22
C ARG A 134 -24.53 8.10 -8.30
N GLU A 135 -24.14 7.54 -7.17
CA GLU A 135 -25.08 6.99 -6.19
C GLU A 135 -26.01 8.06 -5.61
N LEU A 136 -25.48 9.24 -5.28
CA LEU A 136 -26.26 10.34 -4.73
C LEU A 136 -27.27 10.89 -5.73
N MET A 137 -26.90 10.99 -7.01
CA MET A 137 -27.81 11.40 -8.08
C MET A 137 -29.02 10.46 -8.16
N VAL A 138 -28.80 9.14 -8.12
CA VAL A 138 -29.89 8.15 -8.10
C VAL A 138 -30.68 8.22 -6.79
N GLN A 139 -30.00 8.36 -5.66
CA GLN A 139 -30.63 8.41 -4.34
C GLN A 139 -31.59 9.60 -4.17
N TYR A 140 -31.24 10.75 -4.76
CA TYR A 140 -32.02 11.98 -4.68
C TYR A 140 -32.86 12.26 -5.95
N ASP A 141 -32.98 11.28 -6.85
CA ASP A 141 -33.76 11.38 -8.10
C ASP A 141 -33.39 12.60 -8.95
N MET A 142 -32.08 12.86 -9.07
CA MET A 142 -31.55 13.95 -9.87
C MET A 142 -31.33 13.47 -11.32
N GLU A 143 -31.73 14.29 -12.29
CA GLU A 143 -31.46 14.03 -13.70
C GLU A 143 -29.97 14.19 -14.02
N ASP A 144 -29.42 13.27 -14.82
CA ASP A 144 -28.02 13.30 -15.20
C ASP A 144 -27.77 14.19 -16.41
N THR A 145 -26.79 15.09 -16.31
CA THR A 145 -26.36 15.95 -17.41
C THR A 145 -25.34 15.23 -18.31
N ALA A 146 -25.05 15.81 -19.49
CA ALA A 146 -23.97 15.30 -20.33
C ALA A 146 -22.60 15.37 -19.64
N ILE A 147 -22.38 16.34 -18.74
CA ILE A 147 -21.15 16.45 -17.94
C ILE A 147 -21.05 15.29 -16.93
N ASP A 148 -22.16 14.93 -16.27
CA ASP A 148 -22.19 13.83 -15.30
C ASP A 148 -21.87 12.49 -15.97
N ARG A 149 -22.48 12.24 -17.14
CA ARG A 149 -22.19 11.05 -17.96
C ARG A 149 -20.72 10.99 -18.37
N ALA A 150 -20.16 12.11 -18.83
CA ALA A 150 -18.74 12.20 -19.18
C ALA A 150 -17.82 11.94 -17.98
N LEU A 151 -18.18 12.45 -16.78
CA LEU A 151 -17.45 12.18 -15.55
C LEU A 151 -17.48 10.69 -15.18
N TRP A 152 -18.63 10.01 -15.29
CA TRP A 152 -18.73 8.58 -15.01
C TRP A 152 -17.98 7.72 -16.02
N GLY A 153 -17.89 8.16 -17.28
CA GLY A 153 -17.08 7.50 -18.32
C GLY A 153 -15.60 7.33 -17.92
N THR A 154 -15.07 8.23 -17.08
CA THR A 154 -13.69 8.13 -16.58
C THR A 154 -13.46 6.88 -15.71
N LEU A 155 -14.50 6.34 -15.06
CA LEU A 155 -14.41 5.09 -14.29
C LEU A 155 -14.10 3.86 -15.18
N GLU A 156 -14.48 3.95 -16.45
CA GLU A 156 -14.31 2.96 -17.52
C GLU A 156 -13.15 3.31 -18.46
N ASN A 157 -12.30 4.26 -18.05
CA ASN A 157 -11.16 4.73 -18.84
C ASN A 157 -11.55 5.36 -20.20
N ARG A 158 -12.73 6.00 -20.25
CA ARG A 158 -13.20 6.79 -21.40
C ARG A 158 -13.13 8.28 -21.08
N TRP A 159 -12.54 9.06 -21.98
CA TRP A 159 -12.55 10.53 -21.90
C TRP A 159 -13.62 11.07 -22.86
N GLU A 160 -14.74 11.53 -22.31
CA GLU A 160 -15.91 11.95 -23.10
C GLU A 160 -16.23 13.45 -22.98
N PHE A 161 -15.46 14.19 -22.16
CA PHE A 161 -15.66 15.63 -21.95
C PHE A 161 -15.57 16.45 -23.23
N ASP A 162 -14.72 16.04 -24.18
CA ASP A 162 -14.53 16.73 -25.47
C ASP A 162 -15.77 16.68 -26.38
N ARG A 163 -16.74 15.82 -26.06
CA ARG A 163 -17.98 15.63 -26.83
C ARG A 163 -19.18 16.35 -26.21
N VAL A 164 -19.02 16.97 -25.04
CA VAL A 164 -20.09 17.70 -24.38
C VAL A 164 -20.25 19.06 -25.06
N THR A 165 -21.41 19.30 -25.68
CA THR A 165 -21.77 20.58 -26.31
C THR A 165 -22.74 21.37 -25.43
N SER A 166 -22.83 22.69 -25.66
CA SER A 166 -23.71 23.60 -24.90
C SER A 166 -25.19 23.24 -24.95
N ASP A 167 -25.60 22.46 -25.96
CA ASP A 167 -27.00 22.09 -26.20
C ASP A 167 -27.43 20.86 -25.37
N ALA A 168 -26.50 20.29 -24.58
CA ALA A 168 -26.68 19.09 -23.76
C ALA A 168 -26.57 19.37 -22.24
N LEU A 169 -26.68 20.65 -21.86
CA LEU A 169 -26.77 21.18 -20.49
C LEU A 169 -28.21 21.55 -20.15
#